data_AF-A0A7Z0AA89-F1
#
_entry.id   AF-A0A7Z0AA89-F1
#
_cell.length_a   1.000
_cell.length_b   1.000
_cell.length_c   1.000
_cell.angle_alpha   90.00
_cell.angle_beta   90.00
_cell.angle_gamma   90.00
#
_symmetry.space_group_name_H-M   'P 1'
#
loop_
_entity.id
_entity.type
_entity.pdbx_description
1 polymer ?
#
loop_
_entity_poly.entity_id
_entity_poly.type
_entity_poly.pdbx_seq_one_letter_code
_entity_poly.pdbx_strand_id
1 'polypeptide(L)'
;MPHGVTRAQEALYGEPLSERFGRVKAGLSLTQARLAEILGLSAPMLSQLTGARRVKIGNPAVYERLVMLEELLDGAEGRSPDAAEELLARIQASRPVMRQSQLHAVRPSPSDLRAAARSIDDDYPAVAEFLRAQAAM
;
A
#
# COMPACT_ATOMS: atom_id res chain seq x y z
N MET A 1 21.27 9.79 -10.03
CA MET A 1 20.07 9.73 -10.88
C MET A 1 18.87 9.23 -10.05
N PRO A 2 18.01 10.12 -9.54
CA PRO A 2 16.88 9.77 -8.67
C PRO A 2 15.79 8.91 -9.34
N HIS A 3 15.77 8.86 -10.68
CA HIS A 3 14.71 8.24 -11.48
C HIS A 3 14.49 6.74 -11.23
N GLY A 4 15.52 5.99 -10.81
CA GLY A 4 15.38 4.56 -10.52
C GLY A 4 14.53 4.27 -9.28
N VAL A 5 14.68 5.08 -8.23
CA VAL A 5 13.92 4.91 -7.00
C VAL A 5 12.47 5.36 -7.20
N THR A 6 12.26 6.47 -7.91
CA THR A 6 10.90 6.95 -8.25
C THR A 6 10.11 5.91 -9.03
N ARG A 7 10.68 5.32 -10.10
CA ARG A 7 10.01 4.25 -10.85
C ARG A 7 9.76 3.00 -10.03
N ALA A 8 10.68 2.64 -9.13
CA ALA A 8 10.47 1.51 -8.24
C ALA A 8 9.37 1.78 -7.19
N GLN A 9 9.21 3.04 -6.75
CA GLN A 9 8.09 3.45 -5.91
C GLN A 9 6.77 3.38 -6.68
N GLU A 10 6.71 3.93 -7.91
CA GLU A 10 5.54 3.81 -8.80
C GLU A 10 5.11 2.35 -8.98
N ALA A 11 6.06 1.46 -9.26
CA ALA A 11 5.77 0.04 -9.44
C ALA A 11 5.21 -0.65 -8.18
N LEU A 12 5.58 -0.19 -6.98
CA LEU A 12 5.13 -0.79 -5.71
C LEU A 12 3.88 -0.13 -5.12
N TYR A 13 3.69 1.17 -5.37
CA TYR A 13 2.72 2.00 -4.69
C TYR A 13 1.76 2.73 -5.65
N GLY A 14 1.86 2.46 -6.96
CA GLY A 14 1.07 3.08 -8.02
C GLY A 14 1.59 4.45 -8.47
N GLU A 15 2.18 5.22 -7.56
CA GLU A 15 2.71 6.57 -7.81
C GLU A 15 3.91 6.87 -6.90
N PRO A 16 4.74 7.88 -7.20
CA PRO A 16 5.86 8.26 -6.35
C PRO A 16 5.37 8.66 -4.95
N LEU A 17 6.05 8.17 -3.91
CA LEU A 17 5.67 8.46 -2.52
C LEU A 17 5.72 9.97 -2.21
N SER A 18 6.59 10.72 -2.89
CA SER A 18 6.64 12.19 -2.81
C SER A 18 5.33 12.85 -3.20
N GLU A 19 4.64 12.33 -4.22
CA GLU A 19 3.38 12.87 -4.71
C GLU A 19 2.25 12.54 -3.75
N ARG A 20 2.19 11.29 -3.26
CA ARG A 20 1.23 10.85 -2.22
C ARG A 20 1.30 11.71 -0.97
N PHE A 21 2.52 11.83 -0.41
CA PHE A 21 2.75 12.63 0.79
C PHE A 21 2.48 14.11 0.53
N GLY A 22 2.81 14.62 -0.67
CA GLY A 22 2.51 15.99 -1.07
C GLY A 22 1.01 16.27 -1.05
N ARG A 23 0.21 15.39 -1.66
CA ARG A 23 -1.25 15.48 -1.74
C ARG A 23 -1.88 15.47 -0.34
N VAL A 24 -1.51 14.52 0.49
CA VAL A 24 -2.02 14.41 1.88
C VAL A 24 -1.66 15.64 2.72
N LYS A 25 -0.40 16.11 2.66
CA LYS A 25 0.00 17.32 3.40
C LYS A 25 -0.79 18.55 2.97
N ALA A 26 -0.92 18.77 1.66
CA ALA A 26 -1.61 19.93 1.14
C ALA A 26 -3.11 19.88 1.47
N GLY A 27 -3.75 18.74 1.19
CA GLY A 27 -5.19 18.56 1.38
C GLY A 27 -5.63 18.59 2.84
N LEU A 28 -4.80 18.10 3.76
CA LEU A 28 -5.08 18.09 5.21
C LEU A 28 -4.33 19.18 5.98
N SER A 29 -3.66 20.11 5.28
CA SER A 29 -2.85 21.20 5.88
C SER A 29 -1.82 20.72 6.92
N LEU A 30 -1.20 19.56 6.70
CA LEU A 30 -0.26 18.94 7.63
C LEU A 30 1.17 19.40 7.39
N THR A 31 1.90 19.65 8.49
CA THR A 31 3.35 19.77 8.43
C THR A 31 4.00 18.41 8.13
N GLN A 32 5.25 18.42 7.65
CA GLN A 32 5.99 17.17 7.44
C GLN A 32 6.22 16.40 8.74
N ALA A 33 6.43 17.10 9.86
CA ALA A 33 6.58 16.48 11.17
C ALA A 33 5.26 15.80 11.61
N ARG A 34 4.13 16.49 11.47
CA ARG A 34 2.82 15.95 11.83
C ARG A 34 2.46 14.74 10.97
N LEU A 35 2.72 14.79 9.66
CA LEU A 35 2.55 13.62 8.79
C LEU A 35 3.42 12.44 9.25
N ALA A 36 4.69 12.67 9.58
CA ALA A 36 5.58 11.61 10.07
C ALA A 36 5.04 10.96 11.36
N GLU A 37 4.58 11.78 12.31
CA GLU A 37 3.98 11.32 13.56
C GLU A 37 2.74 10.45 13.34
N ILE A 38 1.82 10.88 12.47
CA ILE A 38 0.57 10.14 12.18
C ILE A 38 0.90 8.82 11.48
N LEU A 39 1.81 8.84 10.51
CA LEU A 39 2.24 7.64 9.80
C LEU A 39 3.01 6.66 10.70
N GLY A 40 3.60 7.13 11.80
CA GLY A 40 4.53 6.35 12.62
C GLY A 40 5.90 6.21 11.97
N LEU A 41 6.34 7.22 11.22
CA LEU A 41 7.65 7.31 10.60
C LEU A 41 8.54 8.29 11.36
N SER A 42 9.86 8.04 11.36
CA SER A 42 10.81 9.07 11.77
C SER A 42 10.92 10.15 10.68
N ALA A 43 11.18 11.40 11.08
CA ALA A 43 11.37 12.49 10.14
C ALA A 43 12.49 12.24 9.10
N PRO A 44 13.66 11.64 9.45
CA PRO A 44 14.66 11.26 8.45
C PRO A 44 14.13 10.24 7.45
N MET A 45 13.38 9.24 7.92
CA MET A 45 12.81 8.20 7.06
C MET A 45 11.80 8.78 6.05
N LEU A 46 10.93 9.69 6.50
CA LEU A 46 10.01 10.41 5.60
C LEU A 46 10.77 11.25 4.56
N SER A 47 11.85 11.92 4.96
CA SER A 47 12.71 12.69 4.05
C SER A 47 13.39 11.80 3.00
N GLN A 48 13.88 10.62 3.39
CA GLN A 48 14.49 9.66 2.46
C GLN A 48 13.49 9.12 1.43
N LEU A 49 12.25 8.82 1.85
CA LEU A 49 11.19 8.37 0.95
C LEU A 49 10.77 9.49 -0.01
N THR A 50 10.50 10.69 0.52
CA THR A 50 10.11 11.86 -0.28
C THR A 50 11.20 12.27 -1.28
N GLY A 51 12.47 12.18 -0.87
CA GLY A 51 13.61 12.52 -1.71
C GLY A 51 14.03 11.43 -2.71
N ALA A 52 13.23 10.38 -2.88
CA ALA A 52 13.53 9.22 -3.74
C ALA A 52 14.94 8.62 -3.47
N ARG A 53 15.32 8.55 -2.19
CA ARG A 53 16.57 7.88 -1.74
C ARG A 53 16.30 6.50 -1.17
N ARG A 54 15.04 6.23 -0.79
CA ARG A 54 14.57 4.92 -0.31
C ARG A 54 13.32 4.50 -1.07
N VAL A 55 13.34 3.26 -1.57
CA VAL A 55 12.21 2.68 -2.31
C VAL A 55 11.10 2.27 -1.33
N LYS A 56 11.41 1.38 -0.38
CA LYS A 56 10.40 0.66 0.40
C LYS A 56 10.04 1.35 1.71
N ILE A 57 8.76 1.30 2.07
CA ILE A 57 8.26 1.46 3.44
C ILE A 57 8.52 0.15 4.19
N GLY A 58 9.21 0.24 5.34
CA GLY A 58 9.63 -0.97 6.08
C GLY A 58 8.52 -1.61 6.92
N ASN A 59 7.63 -0.79 7.49
CA ASN A 59 6.51 -1.24 8.30
C ASN A 59 5.21 -1.15 7.48
N PRO A 60 4.54 -2.27 7.15
CA PRO A 60 3.30 -2.26 6.38
C PRO A 60 2.21 -1.36 6.96
N ALA A 61 2.15 -1.22 8.29
CA ALA A 61 1.17 -0.37 8.94
C ALA A 61 1.30 1.12 8.58
N VAL A 62 2.48 1.57 8.16
CA VAL A 62 2.70 2.93 7.66
C VAL A 62 1.96 3.15 6.35
N TYR A 63 2.00 2.15 5.45
CA TYR A 63 1.31 2.24 4.17
C TYR A 63 -0.21 2.26 4.35
N GLU A 64 -0.73 1.40 5.24
CA GLU A 64 -2.16 1.40 5.58
C GLU A 64 -2.62 2.74 6.13
N ARG A 65 -1.84 3.38 7.01
CA ARG A 65 -2.17 4.74 7.49
C ARG A 65 -2.12 5.79 6.38
N LEU A 66 -1.23 5.65 5.40
CA LEU A 66 -1.22 6.54 4.24
C LEU A 66 -2.52 6.40 3.44
N VAL A 67 -2.98 5.18 3.19
CA VAL A 67 -4.25 4.92 2.50
C VAL A 67 -5.42 5.49 3.29
N MET A 68 -5.47 5.30 4.62
CA MET A 68 -6.51 5.89 5.47
C MET A 68 -6.51 7.43 5.44
N LEU A 69 -5.35 8.06 5.29
CA LEU A 69 -5.24 9.52 5.14
C LEU A 69 -5.73 10.01 3.78
N GLU A 70 -5.52 9.23 2.72
CA GLU A 70 -6.05 9.51 1.38
C GLU A 70 -7.57 9.35 1.35
N GLU A 71 -8.12 8.28 1.95
CA GLU A 71 -9.58 8.11 2.12
C GLU A 71 -10.20 9.24 2.95
N LEU A 72 -9.49 9.69 3.99
CA LEU A 72 -9.89 10.85 4.79
C LEU A 72 -9.96 12.12 3.94
N LEU A 73 -8.96 12.34 3.08
CA LEU A 73 -8.91 13.49 2.17
C LEU A 73 -10.08 13.48 1.17
N ASP A 74 -10.38 12.32 0.58
CA ASP A 74 -11.48 12.16 -0.38
C ASP A 74 -12.86 12.41 0.27
N GLY A 75 -13.01 12.13 1.56
CA GLY A 75 -14.24 12.34 2.34
C GLY A 75 -14.27 13.61 3.20
N ALA A 76 -13.42 14.60 2.92
CA ALA A 76 -13.24 15.78 3.79
C ALA A 76 -14.33 16.85 3.65
N GLU A 77 -15.16 16.81 2.60
CA GLU A 77 -16.19 17.83 2.35
C GLU A 77 -17.19 17.95 3.51
N GLY A 78 -17.45 19.19 3.95
CA GLY A 78 -18.42 19.50 5.01
C GLY A 78 -18.01 19.08 6.43
N ARG A 79 -16.77 18.61 6.64
CA ARG A 79 -16.29 18.19 7.96
C ARG A 79 -15.83 19.37 8.81
N SER A 80 -16.17 19.35 10.10
CA SER A 80 -15.62 20.30 11.06
C SER A 80 -14.13 20.01 11.37
N PRO A 81 -13.33 21.04 11.72
CA PRO A 81 -11.93 20.85 12.09
C PRO A 81 -11.73 19.83 13.24
N ASP A 82 -12.58 19.88 14.26
CA ASP A 82 -12.49 18.97 15.41
C ASP A 82 -12.70 17.50 15.01
N ALA A 83 -13.70 17.24 14.16
CA ALA A 83 -13.97 15.89 13.66
C ALA A 83 -12.82 15.38 12.77
N ALA A 84 -12.13 16.27 12.05
CA ALA A 84 -10.95 15.90 11.27
C ALA A 84 -9.79 15.50 12.20
N GLU A 85 -9.51 16.28 13.25
CA GLU A 85 -8.42 15.98 14.20
C GLU A 85 -8.66 14.67 14.97
N GLU A 86 -9.90 14.40 15.38
CA GLU A 86 -10.26 13.12 16.01
C GLU A 86 -9.96 11.92 15.10
N LEU A 87 -10.19 12.06 13.79
CA LEU A 87 -9.92 11.01 12.83
C LEU A 87 -8.42 10.85 12.56
N LEU A 88 -7.66 11.95 12.51
CA LEU A 88 -6.19 11.89 12.45
C LEU A 88 -5.62 11.15 13.67
N ALA A 89 -6.13 11.43 14.87
CA ALA A 89 -5.75 10.73 16.09
C ALA A 89 -6.10 9.23 16.04
N ARG A 90 -7.28 8.88 15.51
CA ARG A 90 -7.68 7.47 15.29
C ARG A 90 -6.78 6.77 14.29
N ILE A 91 -6.40 7.42 13.18
CA ILE A 91 -5.48 6.87 12.19
C ILE A 91 -4.09 6.65 12.82
N GLN A 92 -3.60 7.62 13.60
CA GLN A 92 -2.32 7.49 14.30
C GLN A 92 -2.33 6.29 15.28
N ALA A 93 -3.37 6.19 16.09
CA ALA A 93 -3.54 5.10 17.07
C ALA A 93 -3.87 3.75 16.43
N SER A 94 -4.30 3.73 15.17
CA SER A 94 -4.63 2.50 14.47
C SER A 94 -3.45 1.54 14.50
N ARG A 95 -3.72 0.26 14.74
CA ARG A 95 -2.73 -0.81 14.55
C ARG A 95 -3.25 -1.68 13.42
N PRO A 96 -3.14 -1.23 12.17
CA PRO A 96 -3.58 -2.04 11.05
C PRO A 96 -2.71 -3.28 11.05
N VAL A 97 -3.30 -4.39 11.47
CA VAL A 97 -2.76 -5.71 11.20
C VAL A 97 -2.82 -5.86 9.70
N MET A 98 -1.71 -6.29 9.10
CA MET A 98 -1.65 -6.62 7.69
C MET A 98 -2.82 -7.56 7.39
N ARG A 99 -3.88 -7.03 6.78
CA ARG A 99 -4.86 -7.89 6.13
C ARG A 99 -4.06 -8.49 4.98
N GLN A 100 -3.95 -9.82 4.94
CA GLN A 100 -3.32 -10.57 3.84
C GLN A 100 -3.88 -10.21 2.44
N SER A 101 -4.85 -9.30 2.34
CA SER A 101 -5.46 -8.79 1.13
C SER A 101 -4.53 -8.03 0.19
N GLN A 102 -3.38 -7.49 0.63
CA GLN A 102 -2.41 -6.87 -0.30
C GLN A 102 -1.44 -7.84 -0.97
N LEU A 103 -1.47 -9.14 -0.60
CA LEU A 103 -0.87 -10.20 -1.42
C LEU A 103 -1.81 -10.64 -2.57
N HIS A 104 -3.02 -10.09 -2.66
CA HIS A 104 -3.93 -10.30 -3.78
C HIS A 104 -3.84 -9.16 -4.79
N ALA A 105 -2.91 -9.27 -5.75
CA ALA A 105 -3.06 -8.58 -7.04
C ALA A 105 -2.63 -9.42 -8.24
N VAL A 106 -2.44 -10.73 -8.08
CA VAL A 106 -2.61 -11.71 -9.17
C VAL A 106 -3.31 -12.92 -8.59
N ARG A 107 -4.64 -12.93 -8.61
CA ARG A 107 -5.35 -14.22 -8.56
C ARG A 107 -5.17 -14.84 -9.96
N PRO A 108 -4.52 -16.01 -10.08
CA PRO A 108 -4.42 -16.69 -11.36
C PRO A 108 -5.84 -16.92 -11.88
N SER A 109 -6.08 -16.58 -13.14
CA SER A 109 -7.33 -16.93 -13.79
C SER A 109 -7.48 -18.45 -13.85
N PRO A 110 -8.71 -19.00 -14.01
CA PRO A 110 -8.89 -20.42 -14.26
C PRO A 110 -8.04 -20.94 -15.44
N SER A 111 -7.78 -20.11 -16.45
CA SER A 111 -6.86 -20.42 -17.55
C SER A 111 -5.40 -20.56 -17.11
N ASP A 112 -4.93 -19.68 -16.22
CA ASP A 112 -3.56 -19.73 -15.68
C ASP A 112 -3.35 -20.98 -14.83
N LEU A 113 -4.34 -21.34 -14.00
CA LEU A 113 -4.33 -22.56 -13.19
C LEU A 113 -4.26 -23.82 -14.07
N ARG A 114 -5.04 -23.87 -15.16
CA ARG A 114 -4.99 -24.98 -16.13
C ARG A 114 -3.68 -25.02 -16.90
N ALA A 115 -3.09 -23.88 -17.23
CA ALA A 115 -1.80 -23.80 -17.90
C ALA A 115 -0.67 -24.32 -17.00
N ALA A 116 -0.66 -23.89 -15.73
CA ALA A 116 0.29 -24.38 -14.73
C ALA A 116 0.12 -25.88 -14.47
N ALA A 117 -1.12 -26.38 -14.38
CA ALA A 117 -1.37 -27.81 -14.24
C ALA A 117 -0.76 -28.64 -15.39
N ARG A 118 -0.82 -28.15 -16.63
CA ARG A 118 -0.20 -28.83 -17.78
C ARG A 118 1.33 -28.84 -17.71
N SER A 119 1.96 -27.76 -17.23
CA SER A 119 3.42 -27.67 -17.22
C SER A 119 4.08 -28.53 -16.13
N ILE A 120 3.33 -28.91 -15.09
CA ILE A 120 3.85 -29.67 -13.94
C ILE A 120 3.32 -31.11 -13.87
N ASP A 121 2.47 -31.52 -14.82
CA ASP A 121 1.74 -32.80 -14.75
C ASP A 121 2.70 -34.01 -14.73
N ASP A 122 3.79 -33.92 -15.49
CA ASP A 122 4.78 -34.98 -15.62
C ASP A 122 5.55 -35.21 -14.31
N ASP A 123 5.86 -34.14 -13.57
CA ASP A 123 6.66 -34.20 -12.34
C ASP A 123 5.80 -34.25 -11.07
N TYR A 124 4.60 -33.67 -11.11
CA TYR A 124 3.73 -33.43 -9.94
C TYR A 124 2.23 -33.61 -10.27
N PRO A 125 1.78 -34.83 -10.63
CA PRO A 125 0.41 -35.07 -11.10
C PRO A 125 -0.66 -34.75 -10.06
N ALA A 126 -0.42 -35.02 -8.77
CA ALA A 126 -1.36 -34.69 -7.69
C ALA A 126 -1.54 -33.17 -7.51
N VAL A 127 -0.49 -32.39 -7.74
CA VAL A 127 -0.56 -30.92 -7.68
C VAL A 127 -1.27 -30.37 -8.92
N ALA A 128 -1.01 -30.94 -10.09
CA ALA A 128 -1.73 -30.59 -11.31
C ALA A 128 -3.24 -30.85 -11.19
N GLU A 129 -3.65 -31.97 -10.58
CA GLU A 129 -5.06 -32.28 -10.30
C GLU A 129 -5.70 -31.26 -9.34
N PHE A 130 -5.01 -30.91 -8.26
CA PHE A 130 -5.48 -29.87 -7.34
C PHE A 130 -5.72 -28.53 -8.05
N LEU A 131 -4.79 -28.10 -8.91
CA LEU A 131 -4.94 -26.86 -9.68
C LEU A 131 -6.10 -26.92 -10.68
N ARG A 132 -6.34 -28.08 -11.31
CA ARG A 132 -7.51 -28.29 -12.19
C ARG A 132 -8.83 -28.18 -11.42
N ALA A 133 -8.90 -28.77 -10.22
CA ALA A 133 -10.08 -28.69 -9.36
C ALA A 133 -10.37 -27.24 -8.92
N GLN A 134 -9.34 -26.49 -8.54
CA GLN A 134 -9.48 -25.06 -8.19
C GLN A 134 -9.91 -24.20 -9.38
N ALA A 135 -9.58 -24.59 -10.62
CA ALA A 135 -10.01 -23.87 -11.83
C ALA A 135 -11.46 -24.17 -12.26
N ALA A 136 -12.14 -25.12 -11.59
CA ALA A 136 -13.53 -25.51 -11.85
C ALA A 136 -14.51 -25.03 -10.77
N MET A 137 -13.99 -24.48 -9.67
CA MET A 137 -14.74 -23.82 -8.60
C MET A 137 -14.98 -22.34 -8.94
#